data_AF-A0A6L9S640-F1
#
_entry.id   AF-A0A6L9S640-F1
#
_cell.length_a   1.000
_cell.length_b   1.000
_cell.length_c   1.000
_cell.angle_alpha   90.00
_cell.angle_beta   90.00
_cell.angle_gamma   90.00
#
_symmetry.space_group_name_H-M   'P 1'
#
loop_
_entity.id
_entity.type
_entity.pdbx_description
1 polymer ?
#
loop_
_entity_poly.entity_id
_entity_poly.type
_entity_poly.pdbx_seq_one_letter_code
_entity_poly.pdbx_strand_id
1 'polypeptide(L)'
;MSTTEQTPSGPTYIEEPAVARWLFGSNRAAWIWLIARLWLGWEWFQSGWSKVFGGDITLRFWDWGDQQYGLTGDGNIGWVRSSGDVDVGDSVAGFAQGAIEASEGPHPDVAYGWYVDFLEWVRDTAHPWLGPMVAIGELVIGVLLIVGLFTGIAAALGAVLNFSFVFAGSAGVNPAMILVSFLLILAWRNAGWYGLDRWALPLLGTPWFRGRLRSRRREQGAPEPEADSGEAQTPPS
;
A
#
# COMPACT_ATOMS: atom_id res chain seq x y z
N MET A 1 -6.96 -28.98 -57.89
CA MET A 1 -6.39 -29.27 -56.57
C MET A 1 -6.03 -27.93 -55.97
N SER A 2 -6.97 -27.31 -55.25
CA SER A 2 -6.82 -25.92 -54.79
C SER A 2 -6.24 -25.93 -53.38
N THR A 3 -4.97 -25.55 -53.27
CA THR A 3 -4.24 -25.41 -52.02
C THR A 3 -4.91 -24.35 -51.15
N THR A 4 -5.43 -24.76 -50.00
CA THR A 4 -5.95 -23.84 -48.98
C THR A 4 -4.76 -23.30 -48.19
N GLU A 5 -4.37 -22.05 -48.42
CA GLU A 5 -3.42 -21.38 -47.54
C GLU A 5 -4.08 -21.13 -46.18
N GLN A 6 -3.59 -21.83 -45.14
CA GLN A 6 -3.93 -21.50 -43.75
C GLN A 6 -3.12 -20.28 -43.33
N THR A 7 -3.78 -19.14 -43.16
CA THR A 7 -3.17 -17.95 -42.56
C THR A 7 -2.82 -18.24 -41.10
N PRO A 8 -1.58 -17.99 -40.64
CA PRO A 8 -1.19 -18.22 -39.26
C PRO A 8 -2.00 -17.31 -38.33
N SER A 9 -2.69 -17.88 -37.36
CA SER A 9 -3.44 -17.15 -36.33
C SER A 9 -2.47 -16.38 -35.44
N GLY A 10 -2.16 -15.14 -35.82
CA GLY A 10 -1.45 -14.19 -34.97
C GLY A 10 -2.24 -13.89 -33.68
N PRO A 11 -1.61 -13.29 -32.66
CA PRO A 11 -2.29 -12.96 -31.42
C PRO A 11 -3.46 -11.99 -31.67
N THR A 12 -4.66 -12.37 -31.23
CA THR A 12 -5.86 -11.53 -31.28
C THR A 12 -5.80 -10.49 -30.16
N TYR A 13 -5.68 -9.21 -30.51
CA TYR A 13 -5.77 -8.12 -29.54
C TYR A 13 -7.24 -7.79 -29.27
N ILE A 14 -7.68 -8.02 -28.04
CA ILE A 14 -9.00 -7.56 -27.59
C ILE A 14 -8.84 -6.11 -27.13
N GLU A 15 -9.49 -5.19 -27.83
CA GLU A 15 -9.49 -3.78 -27.43
C GLU A 15 -10.14 -3.59 -26.06
N GLU A 16 -9.53 -2.74 -25.24
CA GLU A 16 -10.07 -2.42 -23.94
C GLU A 16 -11.39 -1.63 -24.06
N PRO A 17 -12.44 -2.01 -23.32
CA PRO A 17 -13.70 -1.29 -23.33
C PRO A 17 -13.49 0.18 -22.92
N ALA A 18 -14.22 1.09 -23.58
CA ALA A 18 -14.04 2.53 -23.42
C ALA A 18 -14.12 3.02 -21.95
N VAL A 19 -14.96 2.37 -21.14
CA VAL A 19 -15.11 2.67 -19.72
C VAL A 19 -13.84 2.36 -18.94
N ALA A 20 -13.19 1.22 -19.18
CA ALA A 20 -11.95 0.85 -18.49
C ALA A 20 -10.81 1.82 -18.85
N ARG A 21 -10.68 2.15 -20.13
CA ARG A 21 -9.70 3.15 -20.59
C ARG A 21 -9.91 4.51 -19.94
N TRP A 22 -11.17 4.94 -19.81
CA TRP A 22 -11.49 6.20 -19.16
C TRP A 22 -11.22 6.17 -17.65
N LEU A 23 -11.63 5.11 -16.96
CA LEU A 23 -11.56 4.99 -15.50
C LEU A 23 -10.11 4.84 -15.01
N PHE A 24 -9.31 3.99 -15.65
CA PHE A 24 -7.94 3.70 -15.24
C PHE A 24 -6.88 4.52 -15.96
N GLY A 25 -7.20 5.09 -17.14
CA GLY A 25 -6.23 5.78 -17.99
C GLY A 25 -6.42 7.29 -18.13
N SER A 26 -7.55 7.87 -17.70
CA SER A 26 -7.81 9.31 -17.90
C SER A 26 -7.51 10.17 -16.68
N ASN A 27 -6.87 11.32 -16.90
CA ASN A 27 -6.60 12.33 -15.85
C ASN A 27 -7.87 12.91 -15.22
N ARG A 28 -9.04 12.76 -15.87
CA ARG A 28 -10.32 13.21 -15.32
C ARG A 28 -10.81 12.26 -14.22
N ALA A 29 -10.63 10.96 -14.41
CA ALA A 29 -10.97 9.96 -13.41
C ALA A 29 -10.05 10.01 -12.18
N ALA A 30 -8.90 10.68 -12.26
CA ALA A 30 -8.00 10.90 -11.11
C ALA A 30 -8.69 11.58 -9.92
N TRP A 31 -9.74 12.37 -10.14
CA TRP A 31 -10.53 12.96 -9.04
C TRP A 31 -11.28 11.90 -8.22
N ILE A 32 -11.85 10.89 -8.88
CA ILE A 32 -12.53 9.78 -8.21
C ILE A 32 -11.52 9.01 -7.37
N TRP A 33 -10.34 8.74 -7.95
CA TRP A 33 -9.26 8.05 -7.26
C TRP A 33 -8.70 8.87 -6.10
N LEU A 34 -8.61 10.19 -6.24
CA LEU A 34 -8.20 11.07 -5.15
C LEU A 34 -9.15 10.94 -3.96
N ILE A 35 -10.47 10.98 -4.19
CA ILE A 35 -11.47 10.84 -3.11
C ILE A 35 -11.35 9.47 -2.46
N ALA A 36 -11.32 8.38 -3.25
CA ALA A 36 -11.15 7.03 -2.74
C ALA A 36 -9.85 6.87 -1.92
N ARG A 37 -8.75 7.47 -2.39
CA ARG A 37 -7.45 7.44 -1.72
C ARG A 37 -7.45 8.25 -0.42
N LEU A 38 -8.07 9.42 -0.40
CA LEU A 38 -8.19 10.25 0.79
C LEU A 38 -9.06 9.57 1.84
N TRP A 39 -10.17 8.95 1.43
CA TRP A 39 -11.01 8.17 2.33
C TRP A 39 -10.25 6.97 2.91
N LEU A 40 -9.69 6.10 2.06
CA LEU A 40 -8.94 4.93 2.54
C LEU A 40 -7.73 5.35 3.40
N GLY A 41 -7.02 6.40 2.98
CA GLY A 41 -5.90 6.94 3.71
C GLY A 41 -6.29 7.51 5.07
N TRP A 42 -7.47 8.15 5.18
CA TRP A 42 -7.99 8.64 6.44
C TRP A 42 -8.30 7.51 7.43
N GLU A 43 -8.94 6.42 6.97
CA GLU A 43 -9.22 5.25 7.81
C GLU A 43 -7.93 4.66 8.41
N TRP A 44 -6.90 4.45 7.58
CA TRP A 44 -5.60 3.97 8.05
C TRP A 44 -4.88 4.95 8.96
N PHE A 45 -4.93 6.24 8.62
CA PHE A 45 -4.29 7.30 9.38
C PHE A 45 -4.90 7.41 10.78
N GLN A 46 -6.23 7.43 10.88
CA GLN A 46 -6.92 7.49 12.16
C GLN A 46 -6.64 6.25 13.02
N SER A 47 -6.71 5.06 12.42
CA SER A 47 -6.44 3.78 13.09
C SER A 47 -4.99 3.69 13.61
N GLY A 48 -4.01 4.14 12.81
CA GLY A 48 -2.61 4.17 13.24
C GLY A 48 -2.35 5.27 14.26
N TRP A 49 -3.01 6.43 14.12
CA TRP A 49 -2.83 7.55 15.04
C TRP A 49 -3.28 7.20 16.45
N SER A 50 -4.45 6.57 16.61
CA SER A 50 -4.94 6.16 17.92
C SER A 50 -4.01 5.13 18.60
N LYS A 51 -3.39 4.23 17.82
CA LYS A 51 -2.41 3.25 18.33
C LYS A 51 -1.03 3.85 18.66
N VAL A 52 -0.61 4.92 17.98
CA VAL A 52 0.71 5.53 18.18
C VAL A 52 0.68 6.63 19.24
N PHE A 53 -0.38 7.45 19.24
CA PHE A 53 -0.49 8.64 20.10
C PHE A 53 -1.58 8.53 21.17
N GLY A 54 -2.47 7.54 21.06
CA GLY A 54 -3.39 7.15 22.12
C GLY A 54 -4.71 7.89 22.21
N GLY A 55 -5.03 8.75 21.25
CA GLY A 55 -6.35 9.38 21.16
C GLY A 55 -6.81 9.55 19.72
N ASP A 56 -8.11 9.73 19.51
CA ASP A 56 -8.69 9.88 18.16
C ASP A 56 -8.55 11.31 17.65
N ILE A 57 -8.31 11.46 16.33
CA ILE A 57 -8.31 12.78 15.69
C ILE A 57 -9.74 13.19 15.38
N THR A 58 -10.31 14.03 16.23
CA THR A 58 -11.56 14.73 15.94
C THR A 58 -11.31 16.24 15.75
N LEU A 59 -11.93 16.83 14.72
CA LEU A 59 -11.81 18.27 14.47
C LEU A 59 -12.55 19.04 15.58
N ARG A 60 -11.82 19.88 16.34
CA ARG A 60 -12.30 20.63 17.52
C ARG A 60 -13.56 21.49 17.33
N PHE A 61 -13.99 21.77 16.10
CA PHE A 61 -15.20 22.54 15.85
C PHE A 61 -16.49 21.70 15.93
N TRP A 62 -16.38 20.37 15.96
CA TRP A 62 -17.54 19.47 16.03
C TRP A 62 -17.67 18.77 17.41
N ASP A 63 -16.61 18.67 18.21
CA ASP A 63 -16.60 17.81 19.40
C ASP A 63 -16.09 18.50 20.66
N TRP A 64 -16.95 18.57 21.68
CA TRP A 64 -16.78 19.37 22.88
C TRP A 64 -16.73 18.48 24.13
N GLY A 65 -15.57 17.92 24.44
CA GLY A 65 -15.17 17.67 25.83
C GLY A 65 -14.91 16.22 26.29
N ASP A 66 -14.96 15.22 25.42
CA ASP A 66 -14.62 13.84 25.80
C ASP A 66 -13.10 13.58 25.68
N GLN A 67 -12.50 12.94 26.70
CA GLN A 67 -11.08 12.57 26.71
C GLN A 67 -10.74 11.52 25.65
N GLN A 68 -11.73 10.75 25.18
CA GLN A 68 -11.58 9.77 24.10
C GLN A 68 -11.12 10.42 22.77
N TYR A 69 -11.45 11.69 22.54
CA TYR A 69 -11.16 12.42 21.28
C TYR A 69 -10.00 13.43 21.41
N GLY A 70 -9.13 13.24 22.40
CA GLY A 70 -7.91 14.02 22.56
C GLY A 70 -6.87 13.70 21.48
N LEU A 71 -6.02 14.68 21.12
CA LEU A 71 -4.88 14.44 20.22
C LEU A 71 -3.85 13.44 20.81
N THR A 72 -3.91 13.26 22.13
CA THR A 72 -3.08 12.36 22.92
C THR A 72 -3.94 11.71 23.99
N GLY A 73 -3.78 10.41 24.19
CA GLY A 73 -4.47 9.64 25.23
C GLY A 73 -3.73 8.35 25.52
N ASP A 74 -4.41 7.39 26.15
CA ASP A 74 -3.81 6.15 26.63
C ASP A 74 -3.89 4.98 25.63
N GLY A 75 -4.50 5.18 24.45
CA GLY A 75 -4.61 4.14 23.41
C GLY A 75 -3.28 3.68 22.76
N ASN A 76 -2.16 4.32 23.09
CA ASN A 76 -0.82 3.88 22.66
C ASN A 76 -0.17 2.87 23.61
N ILE A 77 -0.75 2.71 24.80
CA ILE A 77 -0.35 1.73 25.79
C ILE A 77 -0.68 0.34 25.24
N GLY A 78 0.28 -0.59 25.32
CA GLY A 78 0.15 -1.93 24.75
C GLY A 78 0.42 -2.02 23.25
N TRP A 79 0.46 -0.89 22.53
CA TRP A 79 0.86 -0.85 21.11
C TRP A 79 2.31 -0.42 20.93
N VAL A 80 2.65 0.78 21.39
CA VAL A 80 3.98 1.40 21.19
C VAL A 80 4.65 1.73 22.52
N ARG A 81 3.88 1.80 23.61
CA ARG A 81 4.36 2.15 24.94
C ARG A 81 3.88 1.15 25.98
N SER A 82 4.69 0.93 27.02
CA SER A 82 4.26 0.19 28.21
C SER A 82 3.73 1.13 29.29
N SER A 83 2.81 0.64 30.10
CA SER A 83 2.28 1.34 31.28
C SER A 83 1.66 0.34 32.26
N GLY A 84 2.02 0.46 33.55
CA GLY A 84 1.58 -0.50 34.56
C GLY A 84 2.02 -1.92 34.22
N ASP A 85 1.06 -2.84 34.18
CA ASP A 85 1.28 -4.26 33.85
C ASP A 85 1.15 -4.57 32.35
N VAL A 86 0.97 -3.55 31.50
CA VAL A 86 0.85 -3.71 30.05
C VAL A 86 2.19 -3.38 29.39
N ASP A 87 2.78 -4.38 28.75
CA ASP A 87 4.02 -4.26 27.99
C ASP A 87 3.79 -3.86 26.53
N VAL A 88 4.86 -3.44 25.86
CA VAL A 88 4.82 -3.06 24.44
C VAL A 88 4.41 -4.28 23.61
N GLY A 89 3.38 -4.13 22.79
CA GLY A 89 2.89 -5.19 21.90
C GLY A 89 1.73 -6.01 22.48
N ASP A 90 1.44 -5.89 23.77
CA ASP A 90 0.40 -6.67 24.45
C ASP A 90 -1.00 -6.44 23.87
N SER A 91 -1.26 -5.28 23.24
CA SER A 91 -2.52 -5.06 22.52
C SER A 91 -2.67 -5.98 21.29
N VAL A 92 -1.57 -6.27 20.59
CA VAL A 92 -1.57 -7.26 19.49
C VAL A 92 -1.67 -8.68 20.03
N ALA A 93 -0.99 -8.97 21.14
CA ALA A 93 -1.12 -10.29 21.78
C ALA A 93 -2.56 -10.55 22.23
N GLY A 94 -3.21 -9.55 22.86
CA GLY A 94 -4.61 -9.62 23.26
C GLY A 94 -5.57 -9.73 22.08
N PHE A 95 -5.31 -9.01 20.98
CA PHE A 95 -6.05 -9.18 19.73
C PHE A 95 -5.94 -10.61 19.17
N ALA A 96 -4.72 -11.15 19.14
CA ALA A 96 -4.48 -12.51 18.67
C ALA A 96 -5.14 -13.56 19.58
N GLN A 97 -5.08 -13.37 20.90
CA GLN A 97 -5.76 -14.23 21.86
C GLN A 97 -7.29 -14.26 21.64
N GLY A 98 -7.92 -13.09 21.46
CA GLY A 98 -9.35 -13.03 21.18
C GLY A 98 -9.72 -13.70 19.85
N ALA A 99 -8.87 -13.59 18.83
CA ALA A 99 -9.08 -14.26 17.54
C ALA A 99 -8.91 -15.79 17.63
N ILE A 100 -7.98 -16.28 18.47
CA ILE A 100 -7.83 -17.72 18.76
C ILE A 100 -9.08 -18.25 19.46
N GLU A 101 -9.60 -17.54 20.46
CA GLU A 101 -10.84 -17.92 21.15
C GLU A 101 -12.05 -17.92 20.20
N ALA A 102 -12.12 -16.96 19.26
CA ALA A 102 -13.15 -16.91 18.22
C ALA A 102 -13.01 -18.01 17.14
N SER A 103 -11.91 -18.76 17.14
CA SER A 103 -11.74 -19.97 16.31
C SER A 103 -12.40 -21.21 16.93
N GLU A 104 -12.87 -21.13 18.18
CA GLU A 104 -13.50 -22.23 18.88
C GLU A 104 -15.02 -22.26 18.67
N GLY A 105 -15.61 -23.46 18.64
CA GLY A 105 -17.05 -23.67 18.64
C GLY A 105 -17.65 -24.14 17.29
N PRO A 106 -19.00 -24.25 17.21
CA PRO A 106 -19.68 -24.86 16.06
C PRO A 106 -19.65 -24.04 14.77
N HIS A 107 -19.50 -22.72 14.89
CA HIS A 107 -19.42 -21.77 13.78
C HIS A 107 -18.26 -20.80 14.04
N PRO A 108 -17.00 -21.22 13.80
CA PRO A 108 -15.84 -20.42 14.12
C PRO A 108 -15.74 -19.21 13.18
N ASP A 109 -15.43 -18.03 13.73
CA ASP A 109 -15.18 -16.82 12.95
C ASP A 109 -13.79 -16.90 12.27
N VAL A 110 -12.86 -17.64 12.88
CA VAL A 110 -11.55 -17.98 12.32
C VAL A 110 -11.51 -19.47 11.97
N ALA A 111 -11.75 -19.81 10.71
CA ALA A 111 -11.90 -21.20 10.28
C ALA A 111 -10.57 -21.90 9.88
N TYR A 112 -9.46 -21.16 9.79
CA TYR A 112 -8.22 -21.65 9.18
C TYR A 112 -7.16 -21.99 10.24
N GLY A 113 -6.91 -23.28 10.48
CA GLY A 113 -5.95 -23.74 11.51
C GLY A 113 -4.54 -23.16 11.36
N TRP A 114 -4.01 -23.06 10.13
CA TRP A 114 -2.69 -22.45 9.89
C TRP A 114 -2.63 -20.97 10.31
N TYR A 115 -3.77 -20.28 10.29
CA TYR A 115 -3.87 -18.89 10.72
C TYR A 115 -3.94 -18.81 12.24
N VAL A 116 -4.59 -19.78 12.90
CA VAL A 116 -4.55 -19.93 14.37
C VAL A 116 -3.11 -20.16 14.83
N ASP A 117 -2.34 -21.04 14.19
CA ASP A 117 -0.91 -21.26 14.51
C ASP A 117 -0.09 -19.96 14.37
N PHE A 118 -0.39 -19.16 13.36
CA PHE A 118 0.22 -17.84 13.18
C PHE A 118 -0.17 -16.88 14.31
N LEU A 119 -1.45 -16.85 14.71
CA LEU A 119 -1.92 -16.02 15.82
C LEU A 119 -1.28 -16.42 17.16
N GLU A 120 -1.09 -17.72 17.40
CA GLU A 120 -0.37 -18.22 18.57
C GLU A 120 1.08 -17.73 18.57
N TRP A 121 1.78 -17.82 17.44
CA TRP A 121 3.12 -17.26 17.29
C TRP A 121 3.16 -15.74 17.48
N VAL A 122 2.14 -15.02 17.00
CA VAL A 122 1.99 -13.59 17.23
C VAL A 122 1.87 -13.27 18.72
N ARG A 123 0.96 -13.96 19.42
CA ARG A 123 0.73 -13.80 20.86
C ARG A 123 1.97 -14.12 21.67
N ASP A 124 2.67 -15.20 21.36
CA ASP A 124 3.72 -15.74 22.24
C ASP A 124 5.12 -15.19 21.93
N THR A 125 5.36 -14.73 20.70
CA THR A 125 6.71 -14.36 20.24
C THR A 125 6.76 -13.04 19.51
N ALA A 126 5.83 -12.77 18.60
CA ALA A 126 5.96 -11.62 17.70
C ALA A 126 5.50 -10.31 18.32
N HIS A 127 4.60 -10.35 19.30
CA HIS A 127 3.92 -9.17 19.86
C HIS A 127 4.83 -7.97 20.18
N PRO A 128 6.04 -8.11 20.77
CA PRO A 128 6.82 -6.95 21.22
C PRO A 128 7.33 -6.06 20.08
N TRP A 129 7.56 -6.64 18.90
CA TRP A 129 8.00 -5.89 17.72
C TRP A 129 6.91 -5.76 16.66
N LEU A 130 5.98 -6.73 16.57
CA LEU A 130 4.88 -6.70 15.63
C LEU A 130 3.84 -5.64 16.01
N GLY A 131 3.53 -5.48 17.30
CA GLY A 131 2.59 -4.45 17.78
C GLY A 131 2.98 -3.04 17.33
N PRO A 132 4.19 -2.56 17.68
CA PRO A 132 4.67 -1.26 17.21
C PRO A 132 4.74 -1.17 15.68
N MET A 133 5.17 -2.23 15.00
CA MET A 133 5.27 -2.24 13.54
C MET A 133 3.91 -2.11 12.86
N VAL A 134 2.87 -2.77 13.38
CA VAL A 134 1.50 -2.64 12.88
C VAL A 134 0.99 -1.21 13.12
N ALA A 135 1.10 -0.68 14.34
CA ALA A 135 0.65 0.67 14.66
C ALA A 135 1.31 1.74 13.78
N ILE A 136 2.64 1.69 13.64
CA ILE A 136 3.40 2.61 12.79
C ILE A 136 3.09 2.37 11.31
N GLY A 137 2.94 1.11 10.90
CA GLY A 137 2.61 0.71 9.54
C GLY A 137 1.26 1.29 9.08
N GLU A 138 0.22 1.18 9.89
CA GLU A 138 -1.10 1.77 9.63
C GLU A 138 -1.00 3.29 9.43
N LEU A 139 -0.28 3.97 10.33
CA LEU A 139 -0.09 5.41 10.25
C LEU A 139 0.66 5.80 8.96
N VAL A 140 1.74 5.10 8.64
CA VAL A 140 2.55 5.35 7.44
C VAL A 140 1.74 5.10 6.16
N ILE A 141 0.99 4.00 6.10
CA ILE A 141 0.10 3.69 4.98
C ILE A 141 -0.92 4.82 4.79
N GLY A 142 -1.56 5.27 5.88
CA GLY A 142 -2.51 6.38 5.86
C GLY A 142 -1.89 7.67 5.31
N VAL A 143 -0.72 8.06 5.82
CA VAL A 143 0.01 9.26 5.35
C VAL A 143 0.41 9.15 3.88
N LEU A 144 0.97 8.01 3.47
CA LEU A 144 1.36 7.76 2.07
C LEU A 144 0.16 7.85 1.12
N LEU A 145 -0.98 7.27 1.51
CA LEU A 145 -2.21 7.37 0.75
C LEU A 145 -2.72 8.81 0.71
N ILE A 146 -2.83 9.52 1.83
CA ILE A 146 -3.35 10.90 1.84
C ILE A 146 -2.52 11.81 0.93
N VAL A 147 -1.19 11.77 1.09
CA VAL A 147 -0.24 12.58 0.32
C VAL A 147 -0.11 12.08 -1.14
N GLY A 148 -0.45 10.82 -1.40
CA GLY A 148 -0.32 10.20 -2.71
C GLY A 148 1.12 9.88 -3.09
N LEU A 149 1.88 9.34 -2.14
CA LEU A 149 3.25 8.87 -2.35
C LEU A 149 3.26 7.33 -2.30
N PHE A 150 3.76 6.71 -3.35
CA PHE A 150 3.73 5.27 -3.60
C PHE A 150 2.32 4.67 -3.46
N THR A 151 1.31 5.33 -4.04
CA THR A 151 -0.12 5.04 -3.81
C THR A 151 -0.46 3.56 -4.01
N GLY A 152 0.00 2.94 -5.10
CA GLY A 152 -0.28 1.52 -5.38
C GLY A 152 0.37 0.57 -4.36
N ILE A 153 1.57 0.90 -3.86
CA ILE A 153 2.28 0.10 -2.86
C ILE A 153 1.61 0.26 -1.49
N ALA A 154 1.29 1.50 -1.10
CA ALA A 154 0.59 1.79 0.15
C ALA A 154 -0.78 1.09 0.19
N ALA A 155 -1.54 1.14 -0.91
CA ALA A 155 -2.81 0.43 -1.02
C ALA A 155 -2.63 -1.10 -0.93
N ALA A 156 -1.57 -1.66 -1.53
CA ALA A 156 -1.27 -3.09 -1.41
C ALA A 156 -0.93 -3.51 0.02
N LEU A 157 -0.08 -2.75 0.72
CA LEU A 157 0.26 -3.01 2.12
C LEU A 157 -0.96 -2.89 3.03
N GLY A 158 -1.79 -1.85 2.81
CA GLY A 158 -3.07 -1.71 3.49
C GLY A 158 -4.00 -2.90 3.23
N ALA A 159 -4.14 -3.34 1.97
CA ALA A 159 -4.96 -4.50 1.65
C ALA A 159 -4.50 -5.77 2.40
N VAL A 160 -3.19 -6.04 2.44
CA VAL A 160 -2.64 -7.20 3.15
C VAL A 160 -2.93 -7.12 4.65
N LEU A 161 -2.72 -5.95 5.27
CA LEU A 161 -2.98 -5.76 6.69
C LEU A 161 -4.47 -5.90 7.03
N ASN A 162 -5.34 -5.30 6.21
CA ASN A 162 -6.79 -5.41 6.36
C ASN A 162 -7.25 -6.87 6.24
N PHE A 163 -6.71 -7.60 5.27
CA PHE A 163 -7.01 -9.01 5.06
C PHE A 163 -6.59 -9.87 6.24
N SER A 164 -5.44 -9.57 6.88
CA SER A 164 -5.05 -10.20 8.13
C SER A 164 -6.10 -9.98 9.23
N PHE A 165 -6.60 -8.75 9.42
CA PHE A 165 -7.64 -8.51 10.41
C PHE A 165 -8.97 -9.22 10.11
N VAL A 166 -9.36 -9.34 8.84
CA VAL A 166 -10.53 -10.14 8.45
C VAL A 166 -10.34 -11.60 8.82
N PHE A 167 -9.17 -12.18 8.55
CA PHE A 167 -8.89 -13.57 8.92
C PHE A 167 -8.88 -13.81 10.42
N ALA A 168 -8.57 -12.79 11.22
CA ALA A 168 -8.66 -12.83 12.67
C ALA A 168 -10.09 -12.66 13.21
N GLY A 169 -11.12 -12.62 12.34
CA GLY A 169 -12.51 -12.53 12.75
C GLY A 169 -12.93 -11.13 13.24
N SER A 170 -12.14 -10.09 12.95
CA SER A 170 -12.43 -8.74 13.44
C SER A 170 -13.67 -8.13 12.78
N ALA A 171 -14.75 -7.98 13.56
CA ALA A 171 -16.01 -7.37 13.14
C ALA A 171 -15.88 -5.88 12.72
N GLY A 172 -14.79 -5.20 13.09
CA GLY A 172 -14.52 -3.80 12.73
C GLY A 172 -13.88 -3.60 11.35
N VAL A 173 -13.61 -4.66 10.59
CA VAL A 173 -12.92 -4.55 9.30
C VAL A 173 -13.91 -4.32 8.17
N ASN A 174 -13.76 -3.20 7.48
CA ASN A 174 -14.69 -2.76 6.45
C ASN A 174 -14.37 -3.40 5.08
N PRO A 175 -15.22 -4.27 4.51
CA PRO A 175 -15.01 -4.85 3.17
C PRO A 175 -14.84 -3.79 2.08
N ALA A 176 -15.37 -2.59 2.29
CA ALA A 176 -15.14 -1.46 1.40
C ALA A 176 -13.66 -1.03 1.34
N MET A 177 -12.90 -1.12 2.44
CA MET A 177 -11.47 -0.82 2.43
C MET A 177 -10.70 -1.79 1.54
N ILE A 178 -11.03 -3.08 1.59
CA ILE A 178 -10.44 -4.10 0.71
C ILE A 178 -10.74 -3.77 -0.75
N LEU A 179 -12.01 -3.54 -1.06
CA LEU A 179 -12.45 -3.21 -2.42
C LEU A 179 -11.73 -1.96 -2.96
N VAL A 180 -11.72 -0.88 -2.18
CA VAL A 180 -11.06 0.37 -2.57
C VAL A 180 -9.55 0.17 -2.71
N SER A 181 -8.92 -0.61 -1.83
CA SER A 181 -7.50 -0.93 -1.94
C SER A 181 -7.19 -1.64 -3.26
N PHE A 182 -7.95 -2.67 -3.64
CA PHE A 182 -7.77 -3.36 -4.93
C PHE A 182 -7.97 -2.44 -6.13
N LEU A 183 -9.01 -1.60 -6.09
CA LEU A 183 -9.26 -0.65 -7.15
C LEU A 183 -8.12 0.38 -7.29
N LEU A 184 -7.56 0.86 -6.17
CA LEU A 184 -6.40 1.76 -6.16
C LEU A 184 -5.12 1.08 -6.65
N ILE A 185 -4.91 -0.20 -6.33
CA ILE A 185 -3.79 -0.98 -6.87
C ILE A 185 -3.89 -1.08 -8.39
N LEU A 186 -5.09 -1.37 -8.93
CA LEU A 186 -5.30 -1.42 -10.37
C LEU A 186 -5.16 -0.02 -11.02
N ALA A 187 -5.66 1.01 -10.34
CA ALA A 187 -5.61 2.39 -10.79
C ALA A 187 -4.32 3.13 -10.44
N TRP A 188 -3.26 2.46 -9.98
CA TRP A 188 -2.10 3.09 -9.34
C TRP A 188 -1.48 4.25 -10.13
N ARG A 189 -1.43 4.14 -11.47
CA ARG A 189 -0.90 5.21 -12.34
C ARG A 189 -1.76 6.47 -12.32
N ASN A 190 -3.07 6.33 -12.23
CA ASN A 190 -4.02 7.45 -12.22
C ASN A 190 -4.32 7.95 -10.81
N ALA A 191 -4.31 7.06 -9.82
CA ALA A 191 -4.55 7.37 -8.41
C ALA A 191 -3.47 8.26 -7.79
N GLY A 192 -2.22 8.13 -8.26
CA GLY A 192 -1.10 8.99 -7.89
C GLY A 192 -1.06 10.34 -8.63
N TRP A 193 -1.98 10.62 -9.57
CA TRP A 193 -1.89 11.80 -10.43
C TRP A 193 -2.00 13.12 -9.65
N TYR A 194 -2.94 13.20 -8.71
CA TYR A 194 -3.04 14.28 -7.72
C TYR A 194 -2.33 13.88 -6.43
N GLY A 195 -1.01 13.70 -6.48
CA GLY A 195 -0.19 13.27 -5.35
C GLY A 195 1.30 13.41 -5.61
N LEU A 196 2.11 13.05 -4.61
CA LEU A 196 3.56 13.10 -4.73
C LEU A 196 4.14 12.14 -5.79
N ASP A 197 3.38 11.10 -6.16
CA ASP A 197 3.71 10.14 -7.21
C ASP A 197 4.03 10.78 -8.56
N ARG A 198 3.43 11.94 -8.86
CA ARG A 198 3.72 12.71 -10.06
C ARG A 198 5.19 13.15 -10.15
N TRP A 199 5.85 13.41 -9.02
CA TRP A 199 7.26 13.80 -8.98
C TRP A 199 8.17 12.63 -8.63
N ALA A 200 7.72 11.71 -7.77
CA ALA A 200 8.51 10.56 -7.34
C ALA A 200 8.74 9.54 -8.48
N LEU A 201 7.70 9.21 -9.25
CA LEU A 201 7.77 8.15 -10.27
C LEU A 201 8.70 8.48 -11.45
N PRO A 202 8.76 9.72 -12.00
CA PRO A 202 9.75 10.06 -13.03
C PRO A 202 11.19 10.02 -12.53
N LEU A 203 11.39 10.23 -11.22
CA LEU A 203 12.71 10.32 -10.60
C LEU A 203 13.28 8.91 -10.32
N LEU A 204 12.52 8.07 -9.62
CA LEU A 204 12.88 6.68 -9.30
C LEU A 204 12.73 5.72 -10.50
N GLY A 205 11.78 6.00 -11.39
CA GLY A 205 11.37 5.08 -12.44
C GLY A 205 10.42 4.00 -11.94
N THR A 206 9.87 3.22 -12.87
CA THR A 206 9.08 2.02 -12.58
C THR A 206 9.90 0.78 -12.99
N PRO A 207 9.58 -0.45 -12.53
CA PRO A 207 10.36 -1.64 -12.87
C PRO A 207 10.54 -1.85 -14.39
N TRP A 208 9.60 -1.33 -15.17
CA TRP A 208 9.53 -1.47 -16.63
C TRP A 208 9.98 -0.22 -17.40
N PHE A 209 10.10 0.94 -16.73
CA PHE A 209 10.63 2.20 -17.30
C PHE A 209 11.70 2.79 -16.39
N ARG A 210 12.95 2.81 -16.86
CA ARG A 210 14.10 3.31 -16.08
C ARG A 210 13.97 4.82 -15.80
N GLY A 211 14.08 5.21 -14.54
CA GLY A 211 14.00 6.62 -14.10
C GLY A 211 15.26 7.43 -14.44
N ARG A 212 15.12 8.77 -14.42
CA ARG A 212 16.18 9.71 -14.84
C ARG A 212 17.44 9.67 -13.98
N LEU A 213 17.35 9.20 -12.73
CA LEU A 213 18.52 9.09 -11.83
C LEU A 213 19.55 8.06 -12.32
N ARG A 214 19.11 7.00 -12.99
CA ARG A 214 20.01 5.92 -13.44
C ARG A 214 20.59 6.17 -14.84
N SER A 215 19.93 6.97 -15.68
CA SER A 215 20.45 7.37 -16.99
C SER A 215 21.66 8.32 -16.87
N ARG A 216 21.58 9.32 -15.96
CA ARG A 216 22.69 10.27 -15.74
C ARG A 216 23.99 9.59 -15.26
N ARG A 217 23.90 8.55 -14.42
CA ARG A 217 25.08 7.80 -13.96
C ARG A 217 25.75 7.00 -15.08
N ARG A 218 25.00 6.57 -16.10
CA ARG A 218 25.55 5.88 -17.28
C ARG A 218 26.23 6.85 -18.24
N GLU A 219 25.66 8.03 -18.44
CA GLU A 219 26.28 9.08 -19.25
C GLU A 219 27.59 9.59 -18.62
N GLN A 220 27.65 9.69 -17.29
CA GLN A 220 28.86 10.12 -16.57
C GLN A 220 29.91 9.02 -16.37
N GLY A 221 29.57 7.76 -16.65
CA GLY A 221 30.48 6.61 -16.52
C GLY A 221 30.79 5.90 -17.84
N ALA A 222 30.31 6.41 -18.97
CA ALA A 222 30.66 5.90 -20.29
C ALA A 222 32.07 6.41 -20.64
N PRO A 223 33.03 5.53 -21.00
CA PRO A 223 34.30 5.98 -21.52
C PRO A 223 34.06 6.84 -22.77
N GLU A 224 34.78 7.96 -22.89
CA GLU A 224 34.72 8.82 -24.07
C GLU A 224 34.98 7.97 -25.32
N PRO A 225 34.21 8.16 -26.41
CA PRO A 225 34.54 7.51 -27.66
C PRO A 225 35.93 8.01 -28.08
N GLU A 226 36.89 7.09 -28.17
CA GLU A 226 38.23 7.36 -28.70
C GLU A 226 38.06 8.15 -29.99
N ALA A 227 38.63 9.36 -30.00
CA ALA A 227 38.64 10.21 -31.18
C ALA A 227 39.31 9.42 -32.31
N ASP A 228 38.52 9.04 -33.31
CA ASP A 228 38.97 8.46 -34.56
C ASP A 228 39.96 9.43 -35.19
N SER A 229 41.26 9.18 -34.97
CA SER A 229 42.35 9.92 -35.60
C SER A 229 42.40 9.49 -37.06
N GLY A 230 41.51 10.09 -37.85
CA GLY A 230 41.48 9.94 -39.30
C GLY A 230 42.82 10.37 -39.90
N GLU A 231 43.65 9.39 -40.25
CA GLU A 231 44.78 9.59 -41.16
C GLU A 231 44.24 10.06 -42.51
N ALA A 232 44.52 11.32 -42.84
CA ALA A 232 44.22 11.92 -44.13
C ALA A 232 45.03 11.20 -45.22
N GLN A 233 44.39 10.28 -45.94
CA GLN A 233 44.94 9.70 -47.16
C GLN A 233 44.84 10.71 -48.30
N THR A 234 45.95 11.37 -48.61
CA THR A 234 46.13 12.13 -49.86
C THR A 234 46.18 11.18 -51.06
N PRO A 235 45.47 11.46 -52.17
CA PRO A 235 45.51 10.61 -53.36
C PRO A 235 46.79 10.87 -54.19
N PRO A 236 47.34 9.84 -54.88
CA PRO A 236 48.52 10.00 -55.71
C PRO A 236 48.21 10.71 -57.05
N SER A 237 49.22 11.48 -57.48
CA SER A 237 49.26 12.36 -58.66
C SER A 237 49.04 11.67 -60.01
#